data_AF-A0A2H1WXI5-F1
#
_entry.id   AF-A0A2H1WXI5-F1
#
_cell.length_a   1.000
_cell.length_b   1.000
_cell.length_c   1.000
_cell.angle_alpha   90.00
_cell.angle_beta   90.00
_cell.angle_gamma   90.00
#
_symmetry.space_group_name_H-M   'P 1'
#
loop_
_entity.id
_entity.type
_entity.pdbx_description
1 polymer ?
#
loop_
_entity_poly.entity_id
_entity_poly.type
_entity_poly.pdbx_seq_one_letter_code
_entity_poly.pdbx_strand_id
1 'polypeptide(L)'
;AINDGQNAHYDESCSSTLASTFSNGARDPSTGVATTDLYGKCTATHSGTSAAAPEAAGVFALALHANPSLTWRDIQHLTVLTSKRNSLYDAKGRFHWTMNGVGLEFNHLFGFGVLDAGAMTALAANWRSVPPRYHCEAGSVNTHTEIPSEGLLTLKIDTTACAGTPSEVRYLEHVQAVVSANASRRGDLELFLTSPMGTRSMILSRRANDDDSRDGFTKWPFMTTHTWGEYPQGTWILEARYNGGPNSNPGDWSGFFRGWSLVLHGTRAPPYAQLQPQDPHSKLAVVKKAHEDNAIN
;
A
#
# COMPACT_ATOMS: atom_id res chain seq x y z
N ALA A 1 -3.25 10.21 10.80
CA ALA A 1 -3.94 9.84 12.06
C ALA A 1 -4.13 11.08 12.91
N ILE A 2 -5.14 11.07 13.78
CA ILE A 2 -5.40 12.18 14.71
C ILE A 2 -4.85 11.81 16.10
N ASN A 3 -4.82 12.77 17.03
CA ASN A 3 -4.13 12.62 18.32
C ASN A 3 -4.61 11.45 19.20
N ASP A 4 -5.82 10.93 19.00
CA ASP A 4 -6.36 9.77 19.74
C ASP A 4 -6.20 8.44 19.00
N GLY A 5 -5.52 8.45 17.85
CA GLY A 5 -5.28 7.28 17.01
C GLY A 5 -6.35 7.02 15.94
N GLN A 6 -7.45 7.78 15.90
CA GLN A 6 -8.45 7.63 14.85
C GLN A 6 -7.94 8.11 13.48
N ASN A 7 -8.56 7.60 12.42
CA ASN A 7 -8.45 8.20 11.09
C ASN A 7 -9.16 9.55 11.07
N ALA A 8 -8.63 10.51 10.30
CA ALA A 8 -9.30 11.78 10.07
C ALA A 8 -10.51 11.61 9.12
N HIS A 9 -11.46 12.55 9.14
CA HIS A 9 -12.65 12.48 8.28
C HIS A 9 -12.33 12.63 6.80
N TYR A 10 -11.23 13.31 6.49
CA TYR A 10 -10.75 13.55 5.13
C TYR A 10 -9.77 12.46 4.65
N ASP A 11 -9.46 11.45 5.47
CA ASP A 11 -8.51 10.41 5.07
C ASP A 11 -9.08 9.57 3.92
N GLU A 12 -8.28 9.42 2.87
CA GLU A 12 -8.54 8.53 1.75
C GLU A 12 -7.84 7.20 1.99
N SER A 13 -8.57 6.09 1.84
CA SER A 13 -8.01 4.74 1.93
C SER A 13 -7.51 4.28 0.57
N CYS A 14 -6.27 3.78 0.49
CA CYS A 14 -5.75 3.14 -0.70
C CYS A 14 -4.64 2.15 -0.35
N SER A 15 -4.44 1.15 -1.20
CA SER A 15 -3.37 0.15 -1.02
C SER A 15 -1.97 0.69 -1.32
N SER A 16 -1.87 1.92 -1.85
CA SER A 16 -0.59 2.58 -2.16
C SER A 16 0.03 3.31 -0.98
N THR A 17 -0.70 3.54 0.11
CA THR A 17 -0.20 4.23 1.30
C THR A 17 0.86 3.39 2.01
N LEU A 18 2.05 3.95 2.26
CA LEU A 18 3.12 3.28 3.00
C LEU A 18 3.03 3.48 4.51
N ALA A 19 2.68 4.68 4.98
CA ALA A 19 2.68 5.04 6.39
C ALA A 19 1.78 6.25 6.64
N SER A 20 1.67 6.63 7.91
CA SER A 20 0.96 7.81 8.38
C SER A 20 1.85 8.70 9.26
N THR A 21 1.46 9.95 9.42
CA THR A 21 1.89 10.81 10.52
C THR A 21 0.66 11.42 11.19
N PHE A 22 0.89 12.37 12.11
CA PHE A 22 -0.19 13.03 12.83
C PHE A 22 -0.70 14.25 12.05
N SER A 23 -1.96 14.57 12.26
CA SER A 23 -2.60 15.80 11.82
C SER A 23 -3.84 15.99 12.71
N ASN A 24 -4.67 16.98 12.42
CA ASN A 24 -5.93 17.14 13.13
C ASN A 24 -7.03 16.22 12.61
N GLY A 25 -8.12 16.09 13.36
CA GLY A 25 -9.29 15.34 12.93
C GLY A 25 -10.38 16.17 12.27
N ALA A 26 -10.11 17.43 11.91
CA ALA A 26 -11.05 18.42 11.37
C ALA A 26 -12.31 18.72 12.22
N ARG A 27 -12.60 17.98 13.30
CA ARG A 27 -13.77 18.21 14.16
C ARG A 27 -13.60 19.35 15.15
N ASP A 28 -12.38 19.56 15.63
CA ASP A 28 -12.06 20.64 16.56
C ASP A 28 -11.15 21.66 15.85
N PRO A 29 -11.67 22.86 15.50
CA PRO A 29 -10.89 23.92 14.86
C PRO A 29 -9.73 24.44 15.72
N SER A 30 -9.74 24.17 17.03
CA SER A 30 -8.67 24.52 17.95
C SER A 30 -7.53 23.49 17.98
N THR A 31 -7.69 22.36 17.26
CA THR A 31 -6.67 21.34 17.09
C THR A 31 -6.10 21.37 15.68
N GLY A 32 -4.78 21.50 15.58
CA GLY A 32 -4.04 21.60 14.32
C GLY A 32 -2.55 21.39 14.55
N VAL A 33 -1.81 21.34 13.45
CA VAL A 33 -0.36 21.30 13.46
C VAL A 33 0.16 22.72 13.64
N ALA A 34 0.98 22.91 14.68
CA ALA A 34 1.63 24.19 14.94
C ALA A 34 2.81 24.40 13.98
N THR A 35 2.79 25.49 13.22
CA THR A 35 3.84 25.81 12.24
C THR A 35 3.88 27.32 11.93
N THR A 36 4.85 27.75 11.14
CA THR A 36 4.96 29.12 10.62
C THR A 36 3.86 29.42 9.60
N ASP A 37 3.43 30.68 9.54
CA ASP A 37 2.38 31.16 8.64
C ASP A 37 2.81 32.45 7.90
N LEU A 38 2.04 32.81 6.88
CA LEU A 38 2.28 33.98 6.03
C LEU A 38 2.43 35.28 6.84
N TYR A 39 3.16 36.23 6.27
CA TYR A 39 3.37 37.56 6.85
C TYR A 39 4.07 37.54 8.22
N GLY A 40 4.99 36.58 8.42
CA GLY A 40 5.75 36.45 9.66
C GLY A 40 4.91 36.03 10.86
N LYS A 41 3.81 35.29 10.61
CA LYS A 41 2.90 34.80 11.65
C LYS A 41 3.18 33.34 11.99
N CYS A 42 2.44 32.84 12.96
CA CYS A 42 2.38 31.41 13.30
C CYS A 42 0.92 30.95 13.23
N THR A 43 0.72 29.68 12.93
CA THR A 43 -0.58 29.02 12.98
C THR A 43 -0.52 27.80 13.90
N ALA A 44 -1.62 27.51 14.59
CA ALA A 44 -1.84 26.28 15.34
C ALA A 44 -2.96 25.42 14.71
N THR A 45 -3.44 25.81 13.53
CA THR A 45 -4.64 25.25 12.88
C THR A 45 -4.35 24.66 11.50
N HIS A 46 -3.07 24.45 11.15
CA HIS A 46 -2.73 23.74 9.92
C HIS A 46 -3.27 22.30 9.97
N SER A 47 -3.84 21.83 8.88
CA SER A 47 -4.71 20.64 8.86
C SER A 47 -4.64 19.88 7.54
N GLY A 48 -5.31 18.72 7.49
CA GLY A 48 -5.37 17.88 6.31
C GLY A 48 -4.19 16.91 6.22
N THR A 49 -4.24 16.05 5.19
CA THR A 49 -3.11 15.21 4.79
C THR A 49 -1.90 16.05 4.35
N SER A 50 -2.13 17.29 3.91
CA SER A 50 -1.08 18.25 3.57
C SER A 50 -0.21 18.64 4.76
N ALA A 51 -0.68 18.53 5.99
CA ALA A 51 0.13 18.76 7.20
C ALA A 51 0.96 17.53 7.58
N ALA A 52 0.50 16.33 7.22
CA ALA A 52 1.18 15.07 7.52
C ALA A 52 2.43 14.85 6.62
N ALA A 53 2.35 15.21 5.34
CA ALA A 53 3.47 15.01 4.41
C ALA A 53 4.77 15.77 4.81
N PRO A 54 4.72 17.04 5.26
CA PRO A 54 5.89 17.74 5.80
C PRO A 54 6.50 17.10 7.05
N GLU A 55 5.69 16.53 7.94
CA GLU A 55 6.19 15.78 9.10
C GLU A 55 7.00 14.56 8.65
N ALA A 56 6.46 13.80 7.71
CA ALA A 56 7.18 12.66 7.11
C ALA A 56 8.48 13.10 6.45
N ALA A 57 8.48 14.20 5.69
CA ALA A 57 9.68 14.77 5.09
C ALA A 57 10.74 15.15 6.14
N GLY A 58 10.34 15.70 7.28
CA GLY A 58 11.22 15.98 8.42
C GLY A 58 11.86 14.70 8.98
N VAL A 59 11.07 13.64 9.17
CA VAL A 59 11.58 12.33 9.62
C VAL A 59 12.57 11.73 8.61
N PHE A 60 12.27 11.81 7.31
CA PHE A 60 13.18 11.34 6.26
C PHE A 60 14.48 12.15 6.22
N ALA A 61 14.44 13.45 6.46
CA ALA A 61 15.64 14.28 6.57
C ALA A 61 16.52 13.85 7.75
N LEU A 62 15.94 13.49 8.89
CA LEU A 62 16.69 12.94 10.03
C LEU A 62 17.34 11.59 9.68
N ALA A 63 16.61 10.71 8.97
CA ALA A 63 17.14 9.42 8.52
C ALA A 63 18.31 9.60 7.54
N LEU A 64 18.18 10.51 6.58
CA LEU A 64 19.24 10.88 5.63
C LEU A 64 20.43 11.53 6.32
N HIS A 65 20.20 12.29 7.40
CA HIS A 65 21.29 12.81 8.21
C HIS A 65 22.06 11.69 8.92
N ALA A 66 21.34 10.71 9.48
CA ALA A 66 21.95 9.54 10.10
C ALA A 66 22.70 8.64 9.10
N ASN A 67 22.24 8.58 7.85
CA ASN A 67 22.90 7.85 6.78
C ASN A 67 22.68 8.53 5.41
N PRO A 68 23.64 9.34 4.93
CA PRO A 68 23.52 10.06 3.66
C PRO A 68 23.56 9.16 2.41
N SER A 69 23.90 7.87 2.56
CA SER A 69 23.98 6.91 1.46
C SER A 69 22.64 6.23 1.14
N LEU A 70 21.59 6.50 1.93
CA LEU A 70 20.27 5.92 1.70
C LEU A 70 19.73 6.29 0.32
N THR A 71 19.30 5.28 -0.42
CA THR A 71 18.57 5.48 -1.67
C THR A 71 17.10 5.79 -1.40
N TRP A 72 16.37 6.22 -2.43
CA TRP A 72 14.93 6.44 -2.34
C TRP A 72 14.15 5.17 -1.93
N ARG A 73 14.64 3.98 -2.32
CA ARG A 73 14.06 2.69 -1.89
C ARG A 73 14.38 2.39 -0.45
N ASP A 74 15.61 2.66 -0.01
CA ASP A 74 16.00 2.43 1.38
C ASP A 74 15.09 3.21 2.35
N ILE A 75 14.73 4.45 2.02
CA ILE A 75 13.75 5.24 2.80
C ILE A 75 12.38 4.55 2.89
N GLN A 76 11.91 3.93 1.80
CA GLN A 76 10.65 3.20 1.81
C GLN A 76 10.75 1.91 2.63
N HIS A 77 11.83 1.15 2.51
CA HIS A 77 12.08 -0.03 3.35
C HIS A 77 12.13 0.35 4.83
N LEU A 78 12.87 1.40 5.19
CA LEU A 78 12.90 1.92 6.56
C LEU A 78 11.49 2.29 7.03
N THR A 79 10.71 3.00 6.19
CA THR A 79 9.31 3.35 6.49
C THR A 79 8.47 2.12 6.83
N VAL A 80 8.49 1.08 5.99
CA VAL A 80 7.75 -0.16 6.23
C VAL A 80 8.15 -0.82 7.55
N LEU A 81 9.47 -0.89 7.80
CA LEU A 81 10.05 -1.63 8.92
C LEU A 81 9.98 -0.88 10.26
N THR A 82 9.93 0.44 10.25
CA THR A 82 9.96 1.24 11.50
C THR A 82 8.61 1.87 11.85
N SER A 83 7.66 1.94 10.91
CA SER A 83 6.31 2.41 11.22
C SER A 83 5.61 1.51 12.24
N LYS A 84 4.79 2.10 13.11
CA LYS A 84 4.11 1.40 14.21
C LYS A 84 2.60 1.55 14.12
N ARG A 85 1.87 0.48 14.43
CA ARG A 85 0.41 0.54 14.57
C ARG A 85 -0.04 1.52 15.65
N ASN A 86 0.70 1.66 16.76
CA ASN A 86 0.50 2.65 17.83
C ASN A 86 -0.97 3.04 18.13
N SER A 87 -1.80 2.05 18.48
CA SER A 87 -3.24 2.23 18.78
C SER A 87 -4.08 2.87 17.67
N LEU A 88 -3.60 2.92 16.43
CA LEU A 88 -4.35 3.44 15.29
C LEU A 88 -5.55 2.56 14.95
N TYR A 89 -6.70 3.17 14.67
CA TYR A 89 -7.91 2.44 14.28
C TYR A 89 -8.83 3.24 13.34
N ASP A 90 -9.57 2.52 12.49
CA ASP A 90 -10.65 3.10 11.71
C ASP A 90 -11.90 3.25 12.59
N ALA A 91 -12.30 4.47 12.89
CA ALA A 91 -13.47 4.75 13.72
C ALA A 91 -14.78 4.24 13.10
N LYS A 92 -14.79 4.01 11.78
CA LYS A 92 -15.95 3.48 11.04
C LYS A 92 -15.90 1.95 10.87
N GLY A 93 -14.82 1.28 11.33
CA GLY A 93 -14.66 -0.17 11.24
C GLY A 93 -14.65 -0.73 9.81
N ARG A 94 -14.26 0.06 8.81
CA ARG A 94 -14.24 -0.36 7.40
C ARG A 94 -12.95 -1.10 7.06
N PHE A 95 -11.83 -0.65 7.61
CA PHE A 95 -10.52 -1.24 7.37
C PHE A 95 -9.89 -1.73 8.67
N HIS A 96 -9.65 -3.03 8.74
CA HIS A 96 -9.02 -3.69 9.88
C HIS A 96 -7.52 -3.87 9.62
N TRP A 97 -6.73 -3.81 10.69
CA TRP A 97 -5.32 -4.20 10.62
C TRP A 97 -5.22 -5.67 10.25
N THR A 98 -4.41 -5.96 9.23
CA THR A 98 -4.22 -7.30 8.69
C THR A 98 -2.74 -7.60 8.58
N MET A 99 -2.36 -8.86 8.74
CA MET A 99 -1.00 -9.33 8.53
C MET A 99 -0.82 -9.79 7.10
N ASN A 100 0.27 -9.38 6.47
CA ASN A 100 0.67 -9.90 5.17
C ASN A 100 1.38 -11.27 5.30
N GLY A 101 1.74 -11.87 4.17
CA GLY A 101 2.32 -13.22 4.09
C GLY A 101 3.66 -13.39 4.81
N VAL A 102 4.38 -12.30 5.09
CA VAL A 102 5.65 -12.30 5.82
C VAL A 102 5.53 -11.71 7.23
N GLY A 103 4.31 -11.52 7.71
CA GLY A 103 4.03 -11.09 9.09
C GLY A 103 4.16 -9.58 9.33
N LEU A 104 4.00 -8.75 8.30
CA LEU A 104 3.93 -7.30 8.46
C LEU A 104 2.47 -6.84 8.58
N GLU A 105 2.15 -6.13 9.66
CA GLU A 105 0.84 -5.49 9.85
C GLU A 105 0.68 -4.29 8.92
N PHE A 106 -0.47 -4.21 8.23
CA PHE A 106 -0.85 -3.07 7.39
C PHE A 106 -2.34 -2.73 7.55
N ASN A 107 -2.71 -1.53 7.09
CA ASN A 107 -4.09 -1.05 7.00
C ASN A 107 -4.24 -0.07 5.83
N HIS A 108 -5.34 -0.13 5.06
CA HIS A 108 -5.57 0.75 3.90
C HIS A 108 -5.61 2.26 4.22
N LEU A 109 -5.89 2.65 5.47
CA LEU A 109 -5.87 4.06 5.90
C LEU A 109 -4.50 4.47 6.42
N PHE A 110 -3.75 3.55 7.03
CA PHE A 110 -2.53 3.88 7.79
C PHE A 110 -1.23 3.32 7.19
N GLY A 111 -1.32 2.58 6.08
CA GLY A 111 -0.21 1.79 5.55
C GLY A 111 0.33 0.83 6.62
N PHE A 112 1.65 0.83 6.81
CA PHE A 112 2.32 0.05 7.84
C PHE A 112 2.30 0.72 9.23
N GLY A 113 1.64 1.87 9.39
CA GLY A 113 1.48 2.60 10.66
C GLY A 113 2.08 3.99 10.68
N VAL A 114 2.11 4.60 11.87
CA VAL A 114 2.69 5.92 12.09
C VAL A 114 4.22 5.87 12.02
N LEU A 115 4.84 6.86 11.38
CA LEU A 115 6.29 7.01 11.38
C LEU A 115 6.83 7.17 12.80
N ASP A 116 7.92 6.47 13.09
CA ASP A 116 8.69 6.60 14.32
C ASP A 116 10.09 7.14 13.96
N ALA A 117 10.33 8.42 14.25
CA ALA A 117 11.57 9.08 13.92
C ALA A 117 12.78 8.47 14.62
N GLY A 118 12.63 8.05 15.87
CA GLY A 118 13.69 7.42 16.65
C GLY A 118 14.06 6.05 16.09
N ALA A 119 13.05 5.22 15.82
CA ALA A 119 13.28 3.90 15.23
C ALA A 119 13.86 4.01 13.81
N MET A 120 13.35 4.94 12.99
CA MET A 120 13.84 5.14 11.62
C MET A 120 15.30 5.59 11.60
N THR A 121 15.67 6.57 12.42
CA THR A 121 17.06 7.08 12.49
C THR A 121 18.02 6.04 13.06
N ALA A 122 17.60 5.29 14.10
CA ALA A 122 18.40 4.21 14.68
C ALA A 122 18.67 3.08 13.69
N LEU A 123 17.66 2.68 12.91
CA LEU A 123 17.82 1.67 11.87
C LEU A 123 18.61 2.20 10.66
N ALA A 124 18.39 3.46 10.26
CA ALA A 124 19.13 4.13 9.19
C ALA A 124 20.65 4.16 9.44
N ALA A 125 21.08 4.45 10.66
CA ALA A 125 22.50 4.51 11.03
C ALA A 125 23.26 3.20 10.80
N ASN A 126 22.55 2.06 10.85
CA ASN A 126 23.11 0.72 10.62
C ASN A 126 22.62 0.11 9.30
N TRP A 127 21.96 0.90 8.46
CA TRP A 127 21.34 0.40 7.23
C TRP A 127 22.37 0.09 6.16
N ARG A 128 22.13 -1.02 5.47
CA ARG A 128 22.86 -1.43 4.26
C ARG A 128 21.87 -1.40 3.12
N SER A 129 22.23 -0.69 2.04
CA SER A 129 21.32 -0.49 0.92
C SER A 129 20.82 -1.82 0.36
N VAL A 130 19.53 -1.84 0.05
CA VAL A 130 18.90 -3.02 -0.55
C VAL A 130 19.50 -3.33 -1.93
N PRO A 131 19.45 -4.60 -2.39
CA PRO A 131 19.94 -4.98 -3.71
C PRO A 131 19.31 -4.19 -4.87
N PRO A 132 19.87 -4.27 -6.10
CA PRO A 132 19.30 -3.64 -7.28
C PRO A 132 17.82 -3.96 -7.48
N ARG A 133 17.06 -2.94 -7.90
CA ARG A 133 15.63 -3.08 -8.21
C ARG A 133 15.44 -3.78 -9.55
N TYR A 134 14.53 -4.74 -9.59
CA TYR A 134 14.04 -5.38 -10.79
C TYR A 134 12.58 -5.04 -11.06
N HIS A 135 12.15 -5.28 -12.29
CA HIS A 135 10.79 -5.08 -12.78
C HIS A 135 10.42 -6.29 -13.64
N CYS A 136 9.40 -7.02 -13.23
CA CYS A 136 8.90 -8.19 -13.93
C CYS A 136 7.48 -7.92 -14.44
N GLU A 137 7.29 -8.02 -15.75
CA GLU A 137 5.97 -8.16 -16.36
C GLU A 137 5.52 -9.60 -16.16
N ALA A 138 4.77 -9.84 -15.09
CA ALA A 138 4.54 -11.16 -14.52
C ALA A 138 3.40 -11.93 -15.19
N GLY A 139 2.76 -11.35 -16.21
CA GLY A 139 1.70 -11.97 -16.99
C GLY A 139 0.60 -10.98 -17.34
N SER A 140 -0.28 -11.39 -18.26
CA SER A 140 -1.45 -10.62 -18.64
C SER A 140 -2.61 -11.52 -19.04
N VAL A 141 -3.83 -11.11 -18.73
CA VAL A 141 -5.07 -11.71 -19.20
C VAL A 141 -5.80 -10.67 -20.02
N ASN A 142 -5.96 -10.93 -21.32
CA ASN A 142 -6.65 -10.03 -22.25
C ASN A 142 -8.00 -10.64 -22.68
N THR A 143 -8.85 -10.92 -21.71
CA THR A 143 -10.19 -11.47 -21.96
C THR A 143 -11.24 -10.38 -21.80
N HIS A 144 -12.17 -10.33 -22.75
CA HIS A 144 -13.36 -9.51 -22.64
C HIS A 144 -14.41 -10.28 -21.87
N THR A 145 -14.59 -9.96 -20.59
CA THR A 145 -15.44 -10.71 -19.66
C THR A 145 -16.43 -9.77 -19.01
N GLU A 146 -17.71 -10.13 -19.05
CA GLU A 146 -18.76 -9.37 -18.37
C GLU A 146 -18.53 -9.40 -16.86
N ILE A 147 -18.66 -8.24 -16.21
CA ILE A 147 -18.64 -8.13 -14.76
C ILE A 147 -20.06 -8.46 -14.29
N PRO A 148 -20.26 -9.52 -13.50
CA PRO A 148 -21.60 -9.92 -13.11
C PRO A 148 -22.21 -8.82 -12.23
N SER A 149 -23.48 -8.51 -12.49
CA SER A 149 -24.27 -7.56 -11.69
C SER A 149 -24.36 -7.98 -10.22
N GLU A 150 -24.40 -9.27 -9.96
CA GLU A 150 -24.33 -9.86 -8.61
C GLU A 150 -23.18 -10.86 -8.50
N GLY A 151 -22.46 -10.82 -7.37
CA GLY A 151 -21.35 -11.74 -7.09
C GLY A 151 -19.99 -11.15 -7.44
N LEU A 152 -19.07 -12.02 -7.86
CA LEU A 152 -17.65 -11.70 -7.99
C LEU A 152 -17.09 -12.29 -9.30
N LEU A 153 -16.48 -11.44 -10.12
CA LEU A 153 -15.61 -11.88 -11.21
C LEU A 153 -14.22 -12.15 -10.65
N THR A 154 -13.67 -13.33 -10.91
CA THR A 154 -12.33 -13.73 -10.48
C THR A 154 -11.45 -14.04 -11.70
N LEU A 155 -10.33 -13.34 -11.82
CA LEU A 155 -9.33 -13.52 -12.88
C LEU A 155 -7.99 -13.92 -12.25
N LYS A 156 -7.28 -14.85 -12.87
CA LYS A 156 -6.04 -15.43 -12.31
C LYS A 156 -4.86 -15.26 -13.25
N ILE A 157 -3.69 -15.01 -12.67
CA ILE A 157 -2.38 -15.08 -13.36
C ILE A 157 -1.49 -16.02 -12.55
N ASP A 158 -1.06 -17.10 -13.16
CA ASP A 158 0.00 -17.96 -12.63
C ASP A 158 1.35 -17.43 -13.13
N THR A 159 2.27 -17.14 -12.22
CA THR A 159 3.55 -16.52 -12.57
C THR A 159 4.72 -17.14 -11.83
N THR A 160 5.85 -17.24 -12.51
CA THR A 160 7.16 -17.56 -11.91
C THR A 160 7.90 -16.30 -11.48
N ALA A 161 7.29 -15.12 -11.60
CA ALA A 161 7.90 -13.82 -11.34
C ALA A 161 9.24 -13.62 -12.08
N CYS A 162 9.24 -13.99 -13.36
CA CYS A 162 10.37 -13.88 -14.27
C CYS A 162 11.60 -14.72 -13.83
N ALA A 163 11.39 -15.83 -13.12
CA ALA A 163 12.46 -16.74 -12.68
C ALA A 163 13.42 -17.11 -13.81
N GLY A 164 14.72 -17.07 -13.53
CA GLY A 164 15.78 -17.42 -14.50
C GLY A 164 16.09 -16.33 -15.52
N THR A 165 15.43 -15.17 -15.48
CA THR A 165 15.67 -14.05 -16.39
C THR A 165 16.35 -12.87 -15.69
N PRO A 166 16.90 -11.88 -16.42
CA PRO A 166 17.44 -10.66 -15.83
C PRO A 166 16.42 -9.78 -15.09
N SER A 167 15.11 -10.02 -15.24
CA SER A 167 14.03 -9.29 -14.58
C SER A 167 13.42 -10.03 -13.38
N GLU A 168 14.04 -11.14 -12.93
CA GLU A 168 13.57 -11.95 -11.81
C GLU A 168 13.32 -11.12 -10.53
N VAL A 169 12.13 -11.30 -9.94
CA VAL A 169 11.77 -10.74 -8.64
C VAL A 169 11.46 -11.88 -7.68
N ARG A 170 12.13 -11.89 -6.52
CA ARG A 170 11.93 -12.89 -5.45
C ARG A 170 11.37 -12.28 -4.17
N TYR A 171 11.67 -11.02 -3.88
CA TYR A 171 11.20 -10.32 -2.69
C TYR A 171 10.50 -9.03 -3.12
N LEU A 172 9.21 -8.93 -2.84
CA LEU A 172 8.36 -7.83 -3.31
C LEU A 172 8.63 -6.49 -2.61
N GLU A 173 8.50 -5.42 -3.40
CA GLU A 173 8.35 -4.04 -2.94
C GLU A 173 6.95 -3.55 -3.36
N HIS A 174 6.83 -3.08 -4.60
CA HIS A 174 5.57 -2.59 -5.15
C HIS A 174 4.96 -3.61 -6.11
N VAL A 175 3.64 -3.71 -6.12
CA VAL A 175 2.89 -4.51 -7.09
C VAL A 175 1.87 -3.63 -7.79
N GLN A 176 1.76 -3.76 -9.11
CA GLN A 176 0.75 -3.07 -9.89
C GLN A 176 -0.14 -4.07 -10.65
N ALA A 177 -1.45 -3.82 -10.61
CA ALA A 177 -2.43 -4.40 -11.52
C ALA A 177 -2.83 -3.33 -12.53
N VAL A 178 -2.37 -3.47 -13.77
CA VAL A 178 -2.68 -2.54 -14.86
C VAL A 178 -3.98 -2.98 -15.52
N VAL A 179 -5.08 -2.31 -15.20
CA VAL A 179 -6.44 -2.76 -15.53
C VAL A 179 -7.07 -1.94 -16.65
N SER A 180 -7.76 -2.61 -17.56
CA SER A 180 -8.69 -2.01 -18.51
C SER A 180 -10.09 -2.57 -18.29
N ALA A 181 -11.05 -1.73 -17.92
CA ALA A 181 -12.43 -2.12 -17.64
C ALA A 181 -13.38 -0.95 -17.88
N ASN A 182 -14.64 -1.23 -18.23
CA ASN A 182 -15.71 -0.23 -18.25
C ASN A 182 -16.90 -0.67 -17.41
N ALA A 183 -17.72 0.29 -17.00
CA ALA A 183 -18.94 0.06 -16.24
C ALA A 183 -19.97 1.12 -16.60
N SER A 184 -21.26 0.80 -16.45
CA SER A 184 -22.36 1.75 -16.51
C SER A 184 -22.21 2.87 -15.48
N ARG A 185 -21.55 2.57 -14.35
CA ARG A 185 -21.11 3.54 -13.36
C ARG A 185 -19.78 3.12 -12.72
N ARG A 186 -18.70 3.81 -13.05
CA ARG A 186 -17.33 3.48 -12.61
C ARG A 186 -17.16 3.54 -11.09
N GLY A 187 -17.84 4.46 -10.42
CA GLY A 187 -17.76 4.61 -8.96
C GLY A 187 -18.31 3.44 -8.15
N ASP A 188 -19.07 2.55 -8.79
CA ASP A 188 -19.60 1.36 -8.15
C ASP A 188 -18.67 0.15 -8.29
N LEU A 189 -17.61 0.24 -9.09
CA LEU A 189 -16.65 -0.85 -9.26
C LEU A 189 -15.68 -0.92 -8.07
N GLU A 190 -15.55 -2.10 -7.48
CA GLU A 190 -14.50 -2.43 -6.52
C GLU A 190 -13.56 -3.47 -7.11
N LEU A 191 -12.26 -3.29 -6.87
CA LEU A 191 -11.21 -4.20 -7.31
C LEU A 191 -10.36 -4.65 -6.13
N PHE A 192 -10.05 -5.94 -6.09
CA PHE A 192 -9.18 -6.55 -5.09
C PHE A 192 -8.11 -7.38 -5.75
N LEU A 193 -6.87 -7.27 -5.26
CA LEU A 193 -5.75 -8.09 -5.69
C LEU A 193 -5.28 -8.96 -4.52
N THR A 194 -5.20 -10.26 -4.73
CA THR A 194 -4.71 -11.23 -3.74
C THR A 194 -3.40 -11.84 -4.21
N SER A 195 -2.38 -11.79 -3.36
CA SER A 195 -1.06 -12.39 -3.61
C SER A 195 -1.06 -13.91 -3.42
N PRO A 196 -0.05 -14.64 -3.94
CA PRO A 196 0.11 -16.07 -3.71
C PRO A 196 0.23 -16.45 -2.23
N MET A 197 0.70 -15.54 -1.39
CA MET A 197 0.78 -15.75 0.06
C MET A 197 -0.53 -15.42 0.80
N GLY A 198 -1.61 -15.08 0.07
CA GLY A 198 -2.95 -14.88 0.62
C GLY A 198 -3.28 -13.43 1.04
N THR A 199 -2.38 -12.47 0.81
CA THR A 199 -2.61 -11.08 1.18
C THR A 199 -3.56 -10.41 0.19
N ARG A 200 -4.76 -10.07 0.66
CA ARG A 200 -5.81 -9.44 -0.13
C ARG A 200 -5.81 -7.91 0.04
N SER A 201 -5.60 -7.18 -1.05
CA SER A 201 -5.58 -5.72 -1.11
C SER A 201 -6.77 -5.18 -1.89
N MET A 202 -7.63 -4.38 -1.28
CA MET A 202 -8.54 -3.50 -2.03
C MET A 202 -7.72 -2.43 -2.77
N ILE A 203 -7.68 -2.51 -4.10
CA ILE A 203 -6.90 -1.61 -4.96
C ILE A 203 -7.77 -0.52 -5.62
N LEU A 204 -9.09 -0.73 -5.63
CA LEU A 204 -10.10 0.27 -5.96
C LEU A 204 -11.28 0.10 -5.01
N SER A 205 -11.58 1.13 -4.23
CA SER A 205 -12.77 1.21 -3.39
C SER A 205 -13.93 1.87 -4.12
N ARG A 206 -15.16 1.62 -3.66
CA ARG A 206 -16.34 2.37 -4.11
C ARG A 206 -16.13 3.88 -3.96
N ARG A 207 -16.50 4.63 -4.99
CA ARG A 207 -16.47 6.11 -5.02
C ARG A 207 -17.88 6.63 -5.32
N ALA A 208 -18.62 6.98 -4.26
CA ALA A 208 -20.03 7.34 -4.35
C ALA A 208 -20.35 8.49 -5.31
N ASN A 209 -19.40 9.40 -5.55
CA ASN A 209 -19.56 10.57 -6.42
C ASN A 209 -18.97 10.39 -7.83
N ASP A 210 -18.39 9.23 -8.15
CA ASP A 210 -17.86 8.92 -9.49
C ASP A 210 -18.97 8.31 -10.35
N ASP A 211 -19.66 9.15 -11.12
CA ASP A 211 -20.76 8.80 -12.00
C ASP A 211 -20.32 8.54 -13.47
N ASP A 212 -19.02 8.38 -13.70
CA ASP A 212 -18.49 8.09 -15.03
C ASP A 212 -19.11 6.80 -15.61
N SER A 213 -19.69 6.94 -16.80
CA SER A 213 -20.36 5.88 -17.56
C SER A 213 -19.74 5.67 -18.94
N ARG A 214 -18.66 6.40 -19.26
CA ARG A 214 -18.10 6.48 -20.61
C ARG A 214 -16.67 5.95 -20.67
N ASP A 215 -15.80 6.44 -19.79
CA ASP A 215 -14.36 6.25 -19.93
C ASP A 215 -13.90 4.94 -19.29
N GLY A 216 -14.44 4.61 -18.11
CA GLY A 216 -13.97 3.48 -17.32
C GLY A 216 -12.51 3.65 -16.89
N PHE A 217 -11.74 2.57 -17.02
CA PHE A 217 -10.30 2.51 -16.85
C PHE A 217 -9.65 1.99 -18.13
N THR A 218 -8.60 2.68 -18.58
CA THR A 218 -7.79 2.26 -19.73
C THR A 218 -6.34 2.12 -19.28
N LYS A 219 -5.84 0.88 -19.21
CA LYS A 219 -4.48 0.54 -18.74
C LYS A 219 -4.09 1.30 -17.46
N TRP A 220 -5.00 1.41 -16.50
CA TRP A 220 -4.78 2.13 -15.25
C TRP A 220 -3.95 1.29 -14.26
N PRO A 221 -2.77 1.76 -13.80
CA PRO A 221 -1.87 0.99 -12.95
C PRO A 221 -2.22 1.13 -11.47
N PHE A 222 -3.20 0.36 -10.99
CA PHE A 222 -3.51 0.30 -9.56
C PHE A 222 -2.34 -0.34 -8.80
N MET A 223 -1.90 0.27 -7.70
CA MET A 223 -0.70 -0.15 -6.96
C MET A 223 -1.03 -0.57 -5.53
N THR A 224 -0.35 -1.61 -5.03
CA THR A 224 -0.36 -2.01 -3.63
C THR A 224 1.05 -2.16 -3.06
N THR A 225 1.22 -1.73 -1.80
CA THR A 225 2.41 -1.96 -0.97
C THR A 225 2.17 -3.02 0.10
N HIS A 226 0.95 -3.53 0.26
CA HIS A 226 0.61 -4.44 1.36
C HIS A 226 1.35 -5.77 1.32
N THR A 227 1.77 -6.20 0.14
CA THR A 227 2.53 -7.44 -0.09
C THR A 227 4.04 -7.22 0.04
N TRP A 228 4.48 -6.13 0.65
CA TRP A 228 5.91 -5.83 0.82
C TRP A 228 6.63 -6.97 1.52
N GLY A 229 7.75 -7.41 0.94
CA GLY A 229 8.57 -8.51 1.45
C GLY A 229 8.08 -9.90 1.09
N GLU A 230 6.89 -10.06 0.52
CA GLU A 230 6.36 -11.39 0.12
C GLU A 230 7.07 -11.99 -1.10
N TYR A 231 6.84 -13.29 -1.29
CA TYR A 231 7.26 -14.05 -2.47
C TYR A 231 6.20 -13.96 -3.57
N PRO A 232 6.56 -13.51 -4.78
CA PRO A 232 5.59 -13.30 -5.84
C PRO A 232 5.22 -14.54 -6.66
N GLN A 233 5.93 -15.65 -6.52
CA GLN A 233 5.70 -16.86 -7.31
C GLN A 233 4.38 -17.54 -6.91
N GLY A 234 3.61 -17.95 -7.92
CA GLY A 234 2.34 -18.63 -7.74
C GLY A 234 1.17 -17.89 -8.39
N THR A 235 -0.03 -18.13 -7.88
CA THR A 235 -1.27 -17.60 -8.45
C THR A 235 -1.63 -16.24 -7.84
N TRP A 236 -1.69 -15.22 -8.67
CA TRP A 236 -2.30 -13.93 -8.35
C TRP A 236 -3.75 -13.91 -8.77
N ILE A 237 -4.61 -13.33 -7.93
CA ILE A 237 -6.05 -13.28 -8.15
C ILE A 237 -6.50 -11.82 -8.17
N LEU A 238 -7.07 -11.38 -9.29
CA LEU A 238 -7.78 -10.10 -9.40
C LEU A 238 -9.28 -10.36 -9.34
N GLU A 239 -9.95 -9.69 -8.40
CA GLU A 239 -11.39 -9.80 -8.21
C GLU A 239 -12.06 -8.47 -8.52
N ALA A 240 -13.17 -8.51 -9.26
CA ALA A 240 -13.99 -7.36 -9.61
C ALA A 240 -15.45 -7.59 -9.21
N ARG A 241 -16.07 -6.60 -8.58
CA ARG A 241 -17.50 -6.63 -8.24
C ARG A 241 -18.11 -5.23 -8.24
N TYR A 242 -19.43 -5.17 -8.32
CA TYR A 242 -20.16 -3.94 -8.07
C TYR A 242 -20.52 -3.78 -6.58
N ASN A 243 -20.51 -2.52 -6.14
CA ASN A 243 -20.98 -2.06 -4.84
C ASN A 243 -21.61 -0.67 -5.03
N GLY A 244 -22.90 -0.57 -5.35
CA GLY A 244 -23.57 0.73 -5.48
C GLY A 244 -24.17 1.27 -4.19
N GLY A 245 -23.97 0.61 -3.05
CA GLY A 245 -24.43 1.05 -1.73
C GLY A 245 -25.90 0.72 -1.42
N PRO A 246 -26.50 1.37 -0.39
CA PRO A 246 -27.79 0.95 0.16
C PRO A 246 -29.00 1.13 -0.77
N ASN A 247 -28.91 1.99 -1.78
CA ASN A 247 -30.04 2.41 -2.63
C ASN A 247 -29.88 1.97 -4.09
N SER A 248 -28.93 1.11 -4.41
CA SER A 248 -28.66 0.65 -5.77
C SER A 248 -29.28 -0.71 -6.02
N ASN A 249 -29.95 -0.88 -7.16
CA ASN A 249 -30.46 -2.16 -7.60
C ASN A 249 -29.40 -2.88 -8.44
N PRO A 250 -29.06 -4.14 -8.14
CA PRO A 250 -28.02 -4.86 -8.88
C PRO A 250 -28.26 -4.97 -10.39
N GLY A 251 -29.53 -5.01 -10.82
CA GLY A 251 -29.90 -5.10 -12.24
C GLY A 251 -29.51 -3.89 -13.11
N ASP A 252 -29.08 -2.77 -12.52
CA ASP A 252 -28.72 -1.55 -13.25
C ASP A 252 -27.21 -1.50 -13.62
N TRP A 253 -26.40 -2.41 -13.06
CA TRP A 253 -24.98 -2.48 -13.37
C TRP A 253 -24.70 -3.34 -14.60
N SER A 254 -23.89 -2.80 -15.50
CA SER A 254 -23.35 -3.53 -16.63
C SER A 254 -21.94 -3.03 -16.92
N GLY A 255 -21.08 -3.89 -17.45
CA GLY A 255 -19.71 -3.53 -17.73
C GLY A 255 -18.85 -4.73 -18.07
N PHE A 256 -17.69 -4.45 -18.64
CA PHE A 256 -16.77 -5.47 -19.10
C PHE A 256 -15.38 -5.21 -18.54
N PHE A 257 -14.79 -6.27 -18.02
CA PHE A 257 -13.37 -6.38 -17.87
C PHE A 257 -12.75 -6.64 -19.25
N ARG A 258 -11.81 -5.81 -19.70
CA ARG A 258 -11.18 -5.92 -21.03
C ARG A 258 -9.81 -6.57 -20.99
N GLY A 259 -9.15 -6.50 -19.84
CA GLY A 259 -7.90 -7.18 -19.59
C GLY A 259 -7.09 -6.53 -18.49
N TRP A 260 -6.10 -7.27 -17.98
CA TRP A 260 -5.15 -6.76 -17.02
C TRP A 260 -3.77 -7.38 -17.18
N SER A 261 -2.76 -6.68 -16.68
CA SER A 261 -1.41 -7.22 -16.52
C SER A 261 -0.90 -6.99 -15.11
N LEU A 262 -0.07 -7.93 -14.66
CA LEU A 262 0.57 -7.90 -13.36
C LEU A 262 2.01 -7.43 -13.53
N VAL A 263 2.38 -6.40 -12.77
CA VAL A 263 3.74 -5.87 -12.76
C VAL A 263 4.28 -5.94 -11.33
N LEU A 264 5.45 -6.56 -11.20
CA LEU A 264 6.10 -6.80 -9.91
C LEU A 264 7.40 -6.01 -9.83
N HIS A 265 7.60 -5.29 -8.73
CA HIS A 265 8.83 -4.59 -8.43
C HIS A 265 9.44 -5.18 -7.16
N GLY A 266 10.76 -5.31 -7.13
CA GLY A 266 11.43 -5.80 -5.95
C GLY A 266 12.87 -6.19 -6.22
N THR A 267 13.36 -7.17 -5.45
CA THR A 267 14.74 -7.64 -5.52
C THR A 267 14.81 -9.13 -5.84
N ARG A 268 15.91 -9.53 -6.48
CA ARG A 268 16.25 -10.95 -6.68
C ARG A 268 16.98 -11.53 -5.47
N ALA A 269 17.88 -10.77 -4.86
CA ALA A 269 18.62 -11.15 -3.67
C ALA A 269 17.87 -10.72 -2.39
N PRO A 270 18.04 -11.44 -1.25
CA PRO A 270 17.36 -11.10 0.00
C PRO A 270 17.74 -9.68 0.47
N PRO A 271 16.76 -8.77 0.68
CA PRO A 271 17.05 -7.36 0.96
C PRO A 271 17.64 -7.11 2.34
N TYR A 272 17.45 -8.04 3.30
CA TYR A 272 17.80 -7.82 4.71
C TYR A 272 18.87 -8.78 5.24
N ALA A 273 19.50 -9.59 4.39
CA ALA A 273 20.43 -10.63 4.81
C ALA A 273 21.63 -10.10 5.61
N GLN A 274 22.06 -8.87 5.31
CA GLN A 274 23.23 -8.24 5.98
C GLN A 274 22.85 -7.41 7.21
N LEU A 275 21.57 -7.33 7.57
CA LEU A 275 21.09 -6.56 8.71
C LEU A 275 20.90 -7.46 9.92
N GLN A 276 21.17 -6.90 11.11
CA GLN A 276 20.94 -7.56 12.38
C GLN A 276 19.85 -6.78 13.14
N PRO A 277 18.69 -7.41 13.43
CA PRO A 277 17.66 -6.75 14.21
C PRO A 277 18.13 -6.56 15.65
N GLN A 278 17.98 -5.35 16.19
CA GLN A 278 18.29 -5.07 17.60
C GLN A 278 17.20 -5.60 18.55
N ASP A 279 15.95 -5.63 18.08
CA ASP A 279 14.80 -6.16 18.80
C ASP A 279 14.27 -7.40 18.06
N PRO A 280 14.20 -8.59 18.71
CA PRO A 280 13.69 -9.81 18.10
C PRO A 280 12.20 -9.73 17.68
N HIS A 281 11.46 -8.76 18.20
CA HIS A 281 10.06 -8.52 17.84
C HIS A 281 9.88 -7.37 16.84
N SER A 282 10.97 -6.75 16.39
CA SER A 282 10.90 -5.73 15.33
C SER A 282 10.39 -6.31 14.02
N LYS A 283 9.75 -5.48 13.18
CA LYS A 283 9.33 -5.89 11.83
C LYS A 283 10.49 -6.41 11.00
N LEU A 284 11.70 -5.85 11.17
CA LEU A 284 12.92 -6.36 10.54
C LEU A 284 13.21 -7.80 10.96
N ALA A 285 13.12 -8.13 12.26
CA ALA A 285 13.32 -9.49 12.73
C ALA A 285 12.28 -10.45 12.14
N VAL A 286 11.00 -10.03 12.13
CA VAL A 286 9.88 -10.83 11.60
C VAL A 286 10.07 -11.16 10.12
N VAL A 287 10.28 -10.14 9.28
CA VAL A 287 10.43 -10.35 7.83
C VAL A 287 11.72 -11.07 7.48
N LYS A 288 12.83 -10.78 8.20
CA LYS A 288 14.10 -11.45 7.96
C LYS A 288 14.01 -12.94 8.30
N LYS A 289 13.35 -13.30 9.40
CA LYS A 289 13.09 -14.69 9.75
C LYS A 289 12.27 -15.39 8.66
N ALA A 290 11.20 -14.75 8.17
CA ALA A 290 10.41 -15.29 7.05
C ALA A 290 11.25 -15.48 5.76
N HIS A 291 12.24 -14.63 5.54
CA HIS A 291 13.21 -14.73 4.42
C HIS A 291 14.21 -15.86 4.58
N GLU A 292 14.66 -16.12 5.80
CA GLU A 292 15.60 -17.19 6.13
C GLU A 292 14.91 -18.57 6.14
N ASP A 293 13.72 -18.67 6.72
CA ASP A 293 12.96 -19.93 6.81
C ASP A 293 12.57 -20.48 5.43
N ASN A 294 12.29 -19.60 4.46
CA ASN A 294 11.98 -20.01 3.09
C ASN A 294 13.21 -20.36 2.26
N ALA A 295 14.42 -19.94 2.66
CA ALA A 295 15.65 -20.30 1.94
C ALA A 295 16.06 -21.77 2.19
N ILE A 296 15.45 -22.41 3.20
CA ILE A 296 15.72 -23.79 3.63
C ILE A 296 14.78 -24.79 2.92
N ASN A 297 13.69 -24.32 2.32
CA ASN A 297 12.70 -25.12 1.58
C ASN A 297 12.82 -24.92 0.07
#